data_AF-A0A4U0TUZ5-F1
#
_entry.id   AF-A0A4U0TUZ5-F1
#
_cell.length_a   1.000
_cell.length_b   1.000
_cell.length_c   1.000
_cell.angle_alpha   90.00
_cell.angle_beta   90.00
_cell.angle_gamma   90.00
#
_symmetry.space_group_name_H-M   'P 1'
#
loop_
_entity.id
_entity.type
_entity.pdbx_description
1 polymer ?
#
loop_
_entity_poly.entity_id
_entity_poly.type
_entity_poly.pdbx_seq_one_letter_code
_entity_poly.pdbx_strand_id
1 'polypeptide(L)'
;MLNVHAPNSAFICDSQGSGKSYTLNCLLENCLVTDVCTDKLRQPPAGLVFHYDIDSSGTLMETASLCSRGIKRNLTVEKILLPPSELTIERMHKLMAFPARSDAVPLYMEVIQRILRQMVVSGQDRGFNYGDFLQLLDQAGLSTEQQRPITLRLDLLHSFMRWPPSKMDLKNKKARKLLDLQPGSLPVVDLSDPFVAAATVCTLFDICLSVAKEKRSECGMVIALDEAHKYIDKSPAATNFTDRLLTTIRE
;
A
#
# COMPACT_ATOMS: atom_id res chain seq x y z
N MET A 1 13.17 -17.39 20.22
CA MET A 1 12.94 -17.57 18.77
C MET A 1 11.43 -17.55 18.57
N LEU A 2 10.90 -16.64 17.75
CA LEU A 2 9.47 -16.60 17.45
C LEU A 2 9.10 -17.79 16.56
N ASN A 3 7.96 -18.42 16.84
CA ASN A 3 7.42 -19.45 15.96
C ASN A 3 6.71 -18.78 14.78
N VAL A 4 7.35 -18.79 13.61
CA VAL A 4 6.78 -18.22 12.37
C VAL A 4 5.87 -19.17 11.60
N HIS A 5 5.67 -20.40 12.11
CA HIS A 5 4.77 -21.40 11.52
C HIS A 5 3.34 -21.34 12.06
N ALA A 6 3.07 -20.46 13.03
CA ALA A 6 1.73 -20.20 13.55
C ALA A 6 1.42 -18.70 13.48
N PRO A 7 0.16 -18.30 13.24
CA PRO A 7 -0.24 -16.90 13.28
C PRO A 7 0.11 -16.30 14.65
N ASN A 8 0.84 -15.19 14.64
CA ASN A 8 1.21 -14.46 15.84
C ASN A 8 1.11 -12.95 15.59
N SER A 9 0.92 -12.20 16.66
CA SER A 9 0.99 -10.74 16.66
C SER A 9 1.89 -10.30 17.80
N ALA A 10 2.68 -9.26 17.53
CA ALA A 10 3.56 -8.63 18.51
C ALA A 10 3.38 -7.11 18.44
N PHE A 11 3.40 -6.46 19.60
CA PHE A 11 3.34 -5.01 19.71
C PHE A 11 4.58 -4.53 20.45
N ILE A 12 5.27 -3.53 19.90
CA ILE A 12 6.52 -2.98 20.45
C ILE A 12 6.22 -1.54 20.89
N CYS A 13 6.26 -1.29 22.19
CA CYS A 13 6.05 0.04 22.76
C CYS A 13 7.10 0.35 23.82
N ASP A 14 7.66 1.56 23.74
CA ASP A 14 8.66 2.09 24.67
C ASP A 14 8.83 3.59 24.35
N SER A 15 9.49 4.32 25.24
CA SER A 15 9.97 5.71 25.09
C SER A 15 10.72 5.95 23.77
N GLN A 16 10.76 7.19 23.30
CA GLN A 16 11.54 7.54 22.09
C GLN A 16 13.04 7.29 22.33
N GLY A 17 13.73 6.67 21.35
CA GLY A 17 15.17 6.35 21.45
C GLY A 17 15.53 5.04 22.17
N SER A 18 14.55 4.27 22.63
CA SER A 18 14.73 2.98 23.34
C SER A 18 15.10 1.78 22.45
N GLY A 19 15.24 1.97 21.13
CA GLY A 19 15.55 0.87 20.20
C GLY A 19 14.35 0.03 19.77
N LYS A 20 13.14 0.61 19.72
CA LYS A 20 11.95 -0.04 19.13
C LYS A 20 12.20 -0.51 17.70
N SER A 21 12.75 0.36 16.86
CA SER A 21 13.09 0.06 15.47
C SER A 21 14.12 -1.06 15.40
N TYR A 22 15.16 -1.02 16.26
CA TYR A 22 16.11 -2.13 16.38
C TYR A 22 15.45 -3.46 16.74
N THR A 23 14.51 -3.46 17.69
CA THR A 23 13.75 -4.67 18.08
C THR A 23 12.88 -5.19 16.94
N LEU A 24 12.14 -4.30 16.25
CA LEU A 24 11.36 -4.64 15.06
C LEU A 24 12.24 -5.28 13.99
N ASN A 25 13.42 -4.72 13.79
CA ASN A 25 14.37 -5.17 12.80
C ASN A 25 14.95 -6.54 13.13
N CYS A 26 15.30 -6.81 14.39
CA CYS A 26 15.69 -8.15 14.82
C CYS A 26 14.56 -9.16 14.62
N LEU A 27 13.29 -8.76 14.81
CA LEU A 27 12.15 -9.64 14.55
C LEU A 27 12.01 -9.95 13.06
N LEU A 28 12.09 -8.93 12.20
CA LEU A 28 12.04 -9.09 10.75
C LEU A 28 13.20 -9.96 10.23
N GLU A 29 14.42 -9.74 10.72
CA GLU A 29 15.58 -10.55 10.35
C GLU A 29 15.38 -12.02 10.70
N ASN A 30 14.89 -12.32 11.91
CA ASN A 30 14.57 -13.69 12.35
C ASN A 30 13.45 -14.34 11.51
N CYS A 31 12.55 -13.56 10.92
CA CYS A 31 11.49 -14.07 10.07
C CYS A 31 11.94 -14.33 8.63
N LEU A 32 12.86 -13.53 8.09
CA LEU A 32 13.10 -13.46 6.65
C LEU A 32 14.43 -14.11 6.22
N VAL A 33 15.42 -14.16 7.12
CA VAL A 33 16.74 -14.72 6.80
C VAL A 33 16.71 -16.23 6.95
N THR A 34 17.11 -16.93 5.88
CA THR A 34 17.35 -18.37 5.91
C THR A 34 18.76 -18.63 6.42
N ASP A 35 18.88 -19.39 7.50
CA ASP A 35 20.18 -19.83 8.01
C ASP A 35 20.46 -21.26 7.53
N VAL A 36 21.50 -21.38 6.69
CA VAL A 36 21.95 -22.63 6.06
C VAL A 36 22.47 -23.63 7.12
N CYS A 37 22.94 -23.15 8.28
CA CYS A 37 23.46 -24.00 9.34
C CYS A 37 22.36 -24.59 10.23
N THR A 38 21.16 -23.99 10.27
CA THR A 38 20.09 -24.44 11.18
C THR A 38 18.87 -25.07 10.48
N ASP A 39 18.77 -25.03 9.14
CA ASP A 39 17.72 -25.67 8.30
C ASP A 39 16.26 -25.38 8.77
N LYS A 40 16.08 -24.34 9.61
CA LYS A 40 14.82 -24.04 10.32
C LYS A 40 13.80 -23.28 9.49
N LEU A 41 14.22 -22.64 8.39
CA LEU A 41 13.35 -21.82 7.54
C LEU A 41 13.55 -22.17 6.06
N ARG A 42 13.13 -23.37 5.65
CA ARG A 42 13.22 -23.81 4.24
C ARG A 42 12.42 -22.94 3.27
N GLN A 43 11.32 -22.33 3.76
CA GLN A 43 10.54 -21.33 3.05
C GLN A 43 10.24 -20.16 4.00
N PRO A 44 11.07 -19.10 4.02
CA PRO A 44 10.79 -17.93 4.83
C PRO A 44 9.51 -17.24 4.35
N PRO A 45 8.71 -16.63 5.24
CA PRO A 45 7.62 -15.77 4.84
C PRO A 45 8.09 -14.62 3.93
N ALA A 46 7.17 -14.05 3.17
CA ALA A 46 7.38 -12.74 2.56
C ALA A 46 7.07 -11.64 3.60
N GLY A 47 7.87 -10.59 3.63
CA GLY A 47 7.67 -9.44 4.49
C GLY A 47 6.95 -8.30 3.78
N LEU A 48 6.28 -7.44 4.53
CA LEU A 48 5.74 -6.17 4.05
C LEU A 48 5.82 -5.15 5.18
N VAL A 49 6.49 -4.02 4.96
CA VAL A 49 6.61 -2.95 5.95
C VAL A 49 5.83 -1.74 5.49
N PHE A 50 4.97 -1.22 6.37
CA PHE A 50 4.30 0.06 6.20
C PHE A 50 4.97 1.10 7.09
N HIS A 51 5.46 2.19 6.51
CA HIS A 51 6.14 3.26 7.23
C HIS A 51 5.59 4.63 6.82
N TYR A 52 5.34 5.47 7.82
CA TYR A 52 4.96 6.85 7.64
C TYR A 52 5.42 7.67 8.82
N ASP A 53 6.31 8.63 8.54
CA ASP A 53 6.73 9.62 9.51
C ASP A 53 6.82 11.01 8.87
N ILE A 54 6.00 11.93 9.38
CA ILE A 54 5.95 13.33 8.95
C ILE A 54 7.28 14.04 9.25
N ASP A 55 7.97 13.62 10.31
CA ASP A 55 9.14 14.30 10.84
C ASP A 55 10.46 13.83 10.17
N SER A 56 10.43 12.73 9.42
CA SER A 56 11.63 12.05 8.89
C SER A 56 11.97 12.40 7.43
N SER A 57 11.48 13.51 6.87
CA SER A 57 11.61 13.80 5.43
C SER A 57 13.07 13.72 4.95
N GLY A 58 13.40 12.67 4.20
CA GLY A 58 14.69 12.52 3.50
C GLY A 58 15.73 11.62 4.16
N THR A 59 15.45 10.96 5.29
CA THR A 59 16.36 9.93 5.82
C THR A 59 15.91 8.56 5.33
N LEU A 60 16.82 7.81 4.69
CA LEU A 60 16.59 6.39 4.40
C LEU A 60 16.24 5.70 5.72
N MET A 61 15.02 5.14 5.80
CA MET A 61 14.50 4.41 6.96
C MET A 61 15.59 3.53 7.60
N GLU A 62 15.75 3.56 8.93
CA GLU A 62 16.69 2.67 9.63
C GLU A 62 16.44 1.19 9.30
N THR A 63 15.19 0.81 9.05
CA THR A 63 14.79 -0.53 8.60
C THR A 63 15.27 -0.85 7.18
N ALA A 64 15.38 0.13 6.28
CA ALA A 64 16.03 -0.06 4.97
C ALA A 64 17.55 -0.26 5.12
N SER A 65 18.17 0.38 6.12
CA SER A 65 19.61 0.20 6.44
C SER A 65 19.96 -1.24 6.82
N LEU A 66 19.07 -2.00 7.45
CA LEU A 66 19.33 -3.39 7.84
C LEU A 66 19.29 -4.41 6.71
N CYS A 67 18.62 -4.09 5.61
CA CYS A 67 18.73 -4.90 4.41
C CYS A 67 20.19 -5.01 3.91
N SER A 68 21.06 -4.07 4.28
CA SER A 68 22.49 -4.12 3.93
C SER A 68 23.33 -5.11 4.76
N ARG A 69 22.86 -5.55 5.95
CA ARG A 69 23.68 -6.33 6.91
C ARG A 69 23.40 -7.83 6.93
N GLY A 70 22.18 -8.27 6.58
CA GLY A 70 21.80 -9.70 6.52
C GLY A 70 21.05 -10.14 5.26
N ILE A 71 20.20 -9.27 4.68
CA ILE A 71 19.40 -9.54 3.47
C ILE A 71 20.20 -9.11 2.23
N LYS A 72 21.33 -9.78 1.99
CA LYS A 72 22.35 -9.37 1.00
C LYS A 72 21.95 -9.48 -0.48
N ARG A 73 20.66 -9.61 -0.82
CA ARG A 73 20.21 -9.79 -2.21
C ARG A 73 19.22 -8.69 -2.61
N ASN A 74 19.72 -7.73 -3.40
CA ASN A 74 18.96 -6.82 -4.25
C ASN A 74 17.95 -5.90 -3.54
N LEU A 75 18.39 -5.11 -2.57
CA LEU A 75 17.57 -4.00 -2.08
C LEU A 75 17.46 -2.92 -3.16
N THR A 76 16.34 -2.92 -3.88
CA THR A 76 16.00 -1.85 -4.82
C THR A 76 14.99 -0.95 -4.13
N VAL A 77 15.43 0.21 -3.66
CA VAL A 77 14.53 1.21 -3.08
C VAL A 77 13.87 1.95 -4.24
N GLU A 78 12.63 1.58 -4.55
CA GLU A 78 11.81 2.30 -5.52
C GLU A 78 10.68 3.03 -4.80
N LYS A 79 10.34 4.25 -5.25
CA LYS A 79 9.10 4.89 -4.84
C LYS A 79 7.92 3.99 -5.20
N ILE A 80 7.11 3.63 -4.22
CA ILE A 80 5.91 2.84 -4.46
C ILE A 80 4.88 3.68 -5.22
N LEU A 81 4.64 3.29 -6.48
CA LEU A 81 3.65 3.94 -7.34
C LEU A 81 2.68 2.89 -7.86
N LEU A 82 1.39 3.15 -7.70
CA LEU A 82 0.30 2.26 -8.05
C LEU A 82 0.20 2.10 -9.58
N PRO A 83 0.45 0.89 -10.13
CA PRO A 83 0.21 0.62 -11.53
C PRO A 83 -1.30 0.67 -11.82
N PRO A 84 -1.74 1.24 -12.96
CA PRO A 84 -3.14 1.19 -13.36
C PRO A 84 -3.72 -0.24 -13.46
N SER A 85 -2.88 -1.24 -13.72
CA SER A 85 -3.26 -2.66 -13.77
C SER A 85 -3.62 -3.26 -12.40
N GLU A 86 -3.26 -2.59 -11.31
CA GLU A 86 -3.64 -3.00 -9.94
C GLU A 86 -4.90 -2.28 -9.47
N LEU A 87 -5.52 -1.45 -10.30
CA LEU A 87 -6.77 -0.81 -9.94
C LEU A 87 -7.93 -1.80 -10.10
N THR A 88 -8.81 -1.79 -9.10
CA THR A 88 -10.12 -2.43 -9.14
C THR A 88 -11.19 -1.35 -8.99
N ILE A 89 -12.44 -1.69 -9.24
CA ILE A 89 -13.57 -0.78 -9.01
C ILE A 89 -13.56 -0.27 -7.56
N GLU A 90 -13.34 -1.16 -6.60
CA GLU A 90 -13.27 -0.82 -5.17
C GLU A 90 -12.08 0.10 -4.86
N ARG A 91 -10.88 -0.24 -5.36
CA ARG A 91 -9.68 0.61 -5.15
C ARG A 91 -9.85 1.98 -5.77
N MET A 92 -10.41 2.05 -6.98
CA MET A 92 -10.69 3.32 -7.64
C MET A 92 -11.71 4.16 -6.85
N HIS A 93 -12.77 3.53 -6.31
CA HIS A 93 -13.73 4.22 -5.44
C HIS A 93 -13.04 4.81 -4.21
N LYS A 94 -12.24 4.02 -3.49
CA LYS A 94 -11.45 4.47 -2.32
C LYS A 94 -10.49 5.61 -2.69
N LEU A 95 -9.80 5.48 -3.82
CA LEU A 95 -8.85 6.47 -4.32
C LEU A 95 -9.52 7.75 -4.80
N MET A 96 -10.77 7.73 -5.24
CA MET A 96 -11.53 8.96 -5.53
C MET A 96 -12.14 9.56 -4.26
N ALA A 97 -12.34 8.73 -3.23
CA ALA A 97 -12.89 9.10 -1.95
C ALA A 97 -11.83 9.39 -0.86
N PHE A 98 -10.52 9.58 -1.17
CA PHE A 98 -9.55 9.96 -0.12
C PHE A 98 -10.14 11.12 0.67
N PRO A 99 -10.00 11.05 1.99
CA PRO A 99 -10.64 11.98 2.90
C PRO A 99 -10.40 13.41 2.43
N ALA A 100 -11.48 14.05 1.99
CA ALA A 100 -11.52 15.49 1.97
C ALA A 100 -11.35 15.95 3.43
N ARG A 101 -10.88 17.18 3.64
CA ARG A 101 -10.78 17.77 5.00
C ARG A 101 -12.13 17.87 5.75
N SER A 102 -13.21 17.35 5.17
CA SER A 102 -14.59 17.43 5.65
C SER A 102 -15.26 16.07 5.54
N ASP A 103 -16.13 15.76 6.51
CA ASP A 103 -16.99 14.59 6.53
C ASP A 103 -18.09 14.60 5.44
N ALA A 104 -18.21 15.70 4.68
CA ALA A 104 -19.17 15.80 3.58
C ALA A 104 -18.66 15.09 2.33
N VAL A 105 -19.48 14.18 1.79
CA VAL A 105 -19.22 13.52 0.51
C VAL A 105 -19.15 14.58 -0.60
N PRO A 106 -18.05 14.66 -1.37
CA PRO A 106 -17.95 15.64 -2.45
C PRO A 106 -19.01 15.41 -3.53
N LEU A 107 -19.62 16.48 -4.06
CA LEU A 107 -20.66 16.40 -5.08
C LEU A 107 -20.26 15.59 -6.32
N TYR A 108 -18.98 15.59 -6.68
CA TYR A 108 -18.50 14.80 -7.82
C TYR A 108 -18.56 13.29 -7.59
N MET A 109 -18.62 12.82 -6.34
CA MET A 109 -18.58 11.38 -6.03
C MET A 109 -19.81 10.64 -6.57
N GLU A 110 -20.96 11.30 -6.71
CA GLU A 110 -22.13 10.69 -7.35
C GLU A 110 -21.85 10.33 -8.82
N VAL A 111 -21.13 11.20 -9.54
CA VAL A 111 -20.71 10.96 -10.91
C VAL A 111 -19.70 9.81 -10.97
N ILE A 112 -18.70 9.82 -10.08
CA ILE A 112 -17.72 8.74 -10.00
C ILE A 112 -18.39 7.40 -9.71
N GLN A 113 -19.29 7.34 -8.74
CA GLN A 113 -20.01 6.11 -8.41
C GLN A 113 -20.88 5.62 -9.57
N ARG A 114 -21.54 6.53 -10.31
CA ARG A 114 -22.30 6.16 -11.51
C ARG A 114 -21.40 5.53 -12.57
N ILE A 115 -20.24 6.12 -12.85
CA ILE A 115 -19.26 5.59 -13.80
C ILE A 115 -18.76 4.22 -13.35
N LEU A 116 -18.35 4.09 -12.08
CA LEU A 116 -17.87 2.83 -11.53
C LEU A 116 -18.94 1.73 -11.59
N ARG A 117 -20.21 2.04 -11.29
CA ARG A 117 -21.33 1.09 -11.46
C ARG A 117 -21.51 0.67 -12.92
N GLN A 118 -21.42 1.62 -13.86
CA GLN A 118 -21.49 1.32 -15.29
C GLN A 118 -20.37 0.37 -15.75
N MET A 119 -19.16 0.55 -15.23
CA MET A 119 -18.01 -0.32 -15.53
C MET A 119 -18.20 -1.74 -14.98
N VAL A 120 -18.82 -1.90 -13.80
CA VAL A 120 -19.18 -3.22 -13.25
C VAL A 120 -20.17 -3.95 -14.18
N VAL A 121 -21.21 -3.25 -14.63
CA VAL A 121 -22.27 -3.85 -15.47
C VAL A 121 -21.74 -4.22 -16.85
N SER A 122 -20.91 -3.36 -17.45
CA SER A 122 -20.43 -3.53 -18.83
C SER A 122 -19.24 -4.49 -18.94
N GLY A 123 -18.53 -4.75 -17.84
CA GLY A 123 -17.19 -5.31 -17.83
C GLY A 123 -17.06 -6.75 -17.33
N GLN A 124 -18.09 -7.60 -17.50
CA GLN A 124 -18.22 -8.91 -16.83
C GLN A 124 -16.98 -9.85 -16.85
N ASP A 125 -15.95 -9.61 -17.67
CA ASP A 125 -14.70 -10.38 -17.65
C ASP A 125 -13.39 -9.57 -17.82
N ARG A 126 -13.44 -8.24 -18.00
CA ARG A 126 -12.24 -7.43 -18.30
C ARG A 126 -11.60 -6.74 -17.09
N GLY A 127 -12.24 -6.77 -15.93
CA GLY A 127 -11.79 -6.02 -14.75
C GLY A 127 -11.86 -4.51 -14.97
N PHE A 128 -11.26 -3.74 -14.05
CA PHE A 128 -11.23 -2.28 -14.14
C PHE A 128 -10.13 -1.83 -15.11
N ASN A 129 -10.47 -0.91 -16.03
CA ASN A 129 -9.52 -0.26 -16.93
C ASN A 129 -9.50 1.25 -16.67
N TYR A 130 -8.32 1.79 -16.35
CA TYR A 130 -8.18 3.21 -16.03
C TYR A 130 -8.42 4.14 -17.22
N GLY A 131 -8.05 3.71 -18.44
CA GLY A 131 -8.30 4.49 -19.66
C GLY A 131 -9.80 4.61 -19.95
N ASP A 132 -10.53 3.50 -19.83
CA ASP A 132 -11.99 3.49 -20.02
C ASP A 132 -12.69 4.36 -18.96
N PHE A 133 -12.20 4.34 -17.71
CA PHE A 133 -12.68 5.24 -16.66
C PHE A 133 -12.49 6.71 -17.02
N LEU A 134 -11.31 7.11 -17.51
CA LEU A 134 -11.05 8.48 -17.94
C LEU A 134 -11.93 8.89 -19.12
N GLN A 135 -12.16 7.98 -20.08
CA GLN A 135 -13.04 8.24 -21.23
C GLN A 135 -14.50 8.45 -20.79
N LEU A 136 -15.01 7.60 -19.89
CA LEU A 136 -16.36 7.75 -19.34
C LEU A 136 -16.49 9.04 -18.52
N LEU A 137 -15.42 9.45 -17.83
CA LEU A 137 -15.40 10.69 -17.05
C LEU A 137 -15.45 11.93 -17.95
N ASP A 138 -14.73 11.94 -19.06
CA ASP A 138 -14.76 13.01 -20.06
C ASP A 138 -16.17 13.12 -20.70
N GLN A 139 -16.83 11.98 -20.92
CA GLN A 139 -18.18 11.90 -21.48
C GLN A 139 -19.30 12.15 -20.46
N ALA A 140 -18.99 12.33 -19.17
CA ALA A 140 -19.99 12.36 -18.12
C ALA A 140 -20.82 13.64 -18.06
N GLY A 141 -20.47 14.67 -18.83
CA GLY A 141 -21.16 15.97 -18.85
C GLY A 141 -20.99 16.76 -17.56
N LEU A 142 -19.77 16.82 -17.04
CA LEU A 142 -19.45 17.45 -15.74
C LEU A 142 -19.78 18.94 -15.73
N SER A 143 -20.43 19.42 -14.67
CA SER A 143 -20.61 20.85 -14.43
C SER A 143 -19.28 21.53 -14.07
N THR A 144 -19.18 22.84 -14.26
CA THR A 144 -18.00 23.63 -13.88
C THR A 144 -17.62 23.46 -12.41
N GLU A 145 -18.62 23.29 -11.53
CA GLU A 145 -18.43 23.06 -10.09
C GLU A 145 -17.86 21.68 -9.77
N GLN A 146 -18.09 20.68 -10.63
CA GLN A 146 -17.57 19.32 -10.46
C GLN A 146 -16.19 19.14 -11.10
N GLN A 147 -15.93 19.80 -12.22
CA GLN A 147 -14.68 19.65 -12.99
C GLN A 147 -13.45 19.95 -12.14
N ARG A 148 -13.39 21.12 -11.50
CA ARG A 148 -12.19 21.55 -10.76
C ARG A 148 -11.86 20.61 -9.58
N PRO A 149 -12.81 20.23 -8.71
CA PRO A 149 -12.56 19.24 -7.66
C PRO A 149 -12.09 17.88 -8.20
N ILE A 150 -12.67 17.38 -9.30
CA ILE A 150 -12.26 16.13 -9.94
C ILE A 150 -10.83 16.22 -10.47
N THR A 151 -10.48 17.31 -11.15
CA THR A 151 -9.11 17.51 -11.67
C THR A 151 -8.10 17.49 -10.53
N LEU A 152 -8.32 18.29 -9.47
CA LEU A 152 -7.44 18.29 -8.30
C LEU A 152 -7.33 16.90 -7.66
N ARG A 153 -8.42 16.13 -7.71
CA ARG A 153 -8.47 14.77 -7.21
C ARG A 153 -7.62 13.81 -8.03
N LEU A 154 -7.75 13.89 -9.35
CA LEU A 154 -6.97 13.09 -10.29
C LEU A 154 -5.49 13.45 -10.22
N ASP A 155 -5.15 14.73 -10.08
CA ASP A 155 -3.76 15.18 -9.92
C ASP A 155 -3.12 14.58 -8.66
N LEU A 156 -3.85 14.59 -7.53
CA LEU A 156 -3.40 13.95 -6.29
C LEU A 156 -3.30 12.44 -6.46
N LEU A 157 -4.26 11.81 -7.12
CA LEU A 157 -4.21 10.37 -7.41
C LEU A 157 -2.99 10.01 -8.27
N HIS A 158 -2.71 10.81 -9.31
CA HIS A 158 -1.58 10.62 -10.21
C HIS A 158 -0.23 10.76 -9.49
N SER A 159 -0.14 11.53 -8.41
CA SER A 159 1.10 11.61 -7.61
C SER A 159 1.49 10.29 -6.93
N PHE A 160 0.51 9.39 -6.73
CA PHE A 160 0.68 8.04 -6.18
C PHE A 160 0.58 6.94 -7.23
N MET A 161 0.31 7.27 -8.50
CA MET A 161 0.15 6.29 -9.58
C MET A 161 1.31 6.35 -10.58
N ARG A 162 1.55 5.22 -11.27
CA ARG A 162 2.39 5.20 -12.48
C ARG A 162 1.56 5.69 -13.67
N TRP A 163 1.26 7.00 -13.68
CA TRP A 163 0.47 7.64 -14.72
C TRP A 163 0.97 9.08 -15.01
N PRO A 164 1.07 9.50 -16.29
CA PRO A 164 0.89 8.70 -17.50
C PRO A 164 1.99 7.62 -17.65
N PRO A 165 1.73 6.53 -18.37
CA PRO A 165 2.72 5.47 -18.56
C PRO A 165 3.98 6.02 -19.25
N SER A 166 5.15 5.71 -18.71
CA SER A 166 6.41 6.13 -19.31
C SER A 166 6.69 5.40 -20.62
N LYS A 167 7.63 5.91 -21.43
CA LYS A 167 8.12 5.20 -22.64
C LYS A 167 8.60 3.78 -22.33
N MET A 168 9.13 3.54 -21.13
CA MET A 168 9.52 2.20 -20.68
C MET A 168 8.31 1.32 -20.38
N ASP A 169 7.28 1.86 -19.73
CA ASP A 169 6.06 1.12 -19.42
C ASP A 169 5.33 0.69 -20.71
N LEU A 170 5.32 1.54 -21.74
CA LEU A 170 4.74 1.22 -23.05
C LEU A 170 5.52 0.15 -23.83
N LYS A 171 6.84 0.03 -23.61
CA LYS A 171 7.68 -0.99 -24.25
C LYS A 171 7.62 -2.34 -23.54
N ASN A 172 7.36 -2.33 -22.24
CA ASN A 172 7.37 -3.55 -21.44
C ASN A 172 6.02 -4.26 -21.57
N LYS A 173 5.98 -5.42 -22.24
CA LYS A 173 4.72 -6.17 -22.46
C LYS A 173 4.16 -6.80 -21.18
N LYS A 174 4.94 -6.87 -20.10
CA LYS A 174 4.48 -7.33 -18.78
C LYS A 174 4.00 -6.15 -17.95
N ALA A 175 2.77 -6.24 -17.45
CA ALA A 175 2.26 -5.31 -16.43
C ALA A 175 3.18 -5.33 -15.21
N ARG A 176 3.61 -4.14 -14.77
CA ARG A 176 4.38 -4.00 -13.53
C ARG A 176 3.47 -4.28 -12.34
N LYS A 177 3.94 -5.11 -11.41
CA LYS A 177 3.26 -5.36 -10.14
C LYS A 177 3.52 -4.21 -9.16
N LEU A 178 2.57 -3.91 -8.29
CA LEU A 178 2.79 -2.99 -7.15
C LEU A 178 3.73 -3.61 -6.12
N LEU A 179 3.46 -4.86 -5.72
CA LEU A 179 4.24 -5.64 -4.76
C LEU A 179 4.63 -6.98 -5.40
N ASP A 180 5.87 -7.41 -5.18
CA ASP A 180 6.34 -8.74 -5.55
C ASP A 180 6.81 -9.49 -4.30
N LEU A 181 5.85 -10.16 -3.65
CA LEU A 181 6.05 -10.88 -2.41
C LEU A 181 6.59 -12.28 -2.72
N GLN A 182 7.91 -12.41 -2.70
CA GLN A 182 8.61 -13.69 -2.79
C GLN A 182 9.07 -14.14 -1.40
N PRO A 183 9.27 -15.45 -1.15
CA PRO A 183 9.86 -15.93 0.09
C PRO A 183 11.15 -15.16 0.46
N GLY A 184 11.18 -14.56 1.66
CA GLY A 184 12.33 -13.79 2.15
C GLY A 184 12.47 -12.37 1.58
N SER A 185 11.53 -11.92 0.73
CA SER A 185 11.48 -10.52 0.28
C SER A 185 10.96 -9.59 1.38
N LEU A 186 11.31 -8.31 1.32
CA LEU A 186 10.85 -7.28 2.26
C LEU A 186 10.57 -5.95 1.54
N PRO A 187 9.50 -5.84 0.74
CA PRO A 187 9.02 -4.55 0.29
C PRO A 187 8.71 -3.62 1.46
N VAL A 188 9.23 -2.39 1.37
CA VAL A 188 8.95 -1.29 2.29
C VAL A 188 8.12 -0.26 1.54
N VAL A 189 6.93 0.01 2.08
CA VAL A 189 6.01 1.03 1.60
C VAL A 189 6.18 2.25 2.50
N ASP A 190 7.02 3.17 2.05
CA ASP A 190 7.27 4.43 2.73
C ASP A 190 6.43 5.55 2.08
N LEU A 191 5.52 6.12 2.85
CA LEU A 191 4.66 7.24 2.44
C LEU A 191 4.96 8.51 3.23
N SER A 192 6.15 8.62 3.83
CA SER A 192 6.61 9.78 4.60
C SER A 192 6.68 11.03 3.72
N ASP A 193 5.62 11.82 3.80
CA ASP A 193 5.46 13.07 3.09
C ASP A 193 4.69 14.04 4.01
N PRO A 194 5.28 15.21 4.37
CA PRO A 194 4.65 16.16 5.28
C PRO A 194 3.36 16.78 4.74
N PHE A 195 3.07 16.61 3.44
CA PHE A 195 1.86 17.11 2.80
C PHE A 195 0.78 16.05 2.63
N VAL A 196 1.06 14.79 2.98
CA VAL A 196 0.10 13.69 2.90
C VAL A 196 -0.48 13.44 4.29
N ALA A 197 -1.81 13.49 4.43
CA ALA A 197 -2.47 13.24 5.69
C ALA A 197 -2.47 11.74 6.06
N ALA A 198 -2.42 11.43 7.35
CA ALA A 198 -2.50 10.06 7.90
C ALA A 198 -3.66 9.23 7.31
N ALA A 199 -4.83 9.84 7.12
CA ALA A 199 -5.98 9.13 6.57
C ALA A 199 -5.81 8.73 5.08
N THR A 200 -5.06 9.50 4.29
CA THR A 200 -4.63 9.13 2.93
C THR A 200 -3.63 7.98 2.97
N VAL A 201 -2.68 8.03 3.90
CA VAL A 201 -1.69 6.97 4.14
C VAL A 201 -2.38 5.65 4.49
N CYS A 202 -3.32 5.66 5.44
CA CYS A 202 -4.12 4.49 5.80
C CYS A 202 -4.87 3.91 4.60
N THR A 203 -5.42 4.77 3.73
CA THR A 203 -6.09 4.31 2.50
C THR A 203 -5.12 3.64 1.53
N LEU A 204 -3.92 4.18 1.36
CA LEU A 204 -2.89 3.60 0.49
C LEU A 204 -2.30 2.31 1.05
N PHE A 205 -2.06 2.24 2.36
CA PHE A 205 -1.67 1.00 3.04
C PHE A 205 -2.74 -0.08 2.93
N ASP A 206 -4.01 0.30 3.05
CA ASP A 206 -5.14 -0.61 2.85
C ASP A 206 -5.18 -1.21 1.43
N ILE A 207 -4.90 -0.39 0.42
CA ILE A 207 -4.78 -0.84 -0.98
C ILE A 207 -3.58 -1.78 -1.13
N CYS A 208 -2.42 -1.43 -0.57
CA CYS A 208 -1.23 -2.28 -0.62
C CYS A 208 -1.46 -3.63 0.07
N LEU A 209 -2.11 -3.63 1.23
CA LEU A 209 -2.50 -4.84 1.96
C LEU A 209 -3.45 -5.69 1.12
N SER A 210 -4.42 -5.08 0.43
CA SER A 210 -5.30 -5.81 -0.49
C SER A 210 -4.53 -6.48 -1.61
N VAL A 211 -3.59 -5.77 -2.24
CA VAL A 211 -2.76 -6.31 -3.32
C VAL A 211 -1.88 -7.46 -2.82
N ALA A 212 -1.32 -7.31 -1.62
CA ALA A 212 -0.52 -8.34 -0.97
C ALA A 212 -1.31 -9.64 -0.76
N LYS A 213 -2.56 -9.53 -0.29
CA LYS A 213 -3.44 -10.68 -0.06
C LYS A 213 -3.88 -11.38 -1.34
N GLU A 214 -4.25 -10.62 -2.36
CA GLU A 214 -4.66 -11.19 -3.66
C GLU A 214 -3.53 -11.96 -4.33
N LYS A 215 -2.29 -11.58 -4.06
CA LYS A 215 -1.08 -12.20 -4.60
C LYS A 215 -0.33 -13.02 -3.57
N ARG A 216 -1.03 -13.50 -2.54
CA ARG A 216 -0.42 -14.29 -1.47
C ARG A 216 0.38 -15.43 -2.07
N SER A 217 1.68 -15.42 -1.80
CA SER A 217 2.59 -16.50 -2.17
C SER A 217 2.22 -17.77 -1.40
N GLU A 218 2.74 -18.92 -1.83
CA GLU A 218 2.61 -20.17 -1.09
C GLU A 218 3.29 -20.13 0.29
N CYS A 219 4.15 -19.13 0.54
CA CYS A 219 4.79 -18.93 1.83
C CYS A 219 3.96 -18.04 2.77
N GLY A 220 4.29 -18.08 4.07
CA GLY A 220 3.68 -17.19 5.06
C GLY A 220 3.93 -15.71 4.75
N MET A 221 3.26 -14.82 5.49
CA MET A 221 3.45 -13.38 5.34
C MET A 221 3.68 -12.73 6.71
N VAL A 222 4.63 -11.81 6.78
CA VAL A 222 4.89 -10.98 7.96
C VAL A 222 4.62 -9.53 7.58
N ILE A 223 3.67 -8.90 8.27
CA ILE A 223 3.35 -7.49 8.09
C ILE A 223 3.89 -6.73 9.28
N ALA A 224 4.67 -5.68 9.03
CA ALA A 224 5.19 -4.78 10.04
C ALA A 224 4.61 -3.38 9.82
N LEU A 225 4.13 -2.78 10.91
CA LEU A 225 3.70 -1.40 10.97
C LEU A 225 4.75 -0.61 11.74
N ASP A 226 5.55 0.18 11.04
CA ASP A 226 6.51 1.06 11.67
C ASP A 226 5.89 2.44 11.92
N GLU A 227 6.29 3.09 13.01
CA GLU A 227 5.73 4.37 13.46
C GLU A 227 4.19 4.43 13.47
N ALA A 228 3.54 3.29 13.76
CA ALA A 228 2.08 3.13 13.69
C ALA A 228 1.28 4.20 14.43
N HIS A 229 1.84 4.75 15.52
CA HIS A 229 1.22 5.81 16.32
C HIS A 229 1.06 7.15 15.57
N LYS A 230 1.73 7.33 14.42
CA LYS A 230 1.63 8.52 13.57
C LYS A 230 0.42 8.49 12.62
N TYR A 231 -0.12 7.30 12.30
CA TYR A 231 -1.22 7.17 11.33
C TYR A 231 -2.40 6.31 11.79
N ILE A 232 -2.24 5.45 12.80
CA ILE A 232 -3.36 4.75 13.44
C ILE A 232 -3.99 5.69 14.46
N ASP A 233 -4.92 6.52 13.99
CA ASP A 233 -5.71 7.45 14.78
C ASP A 233 -7.18 7.00 14.88
N LYS A 234 -8.07 7.92 15.27
CA LYS A 234 -9.53 7.65 15.37
C LYS A 234 -10.29 7.92 14.06
N SER A 235 -9.57 8.18 12.96
CA SER A 235 -10.22 8.45 11.68
C SER A 235 -10.87 7.19 11.10
N PRO A 236 -11.93 7.33 10.30
CA PRO A 236 -12.55 6.20 9.62
C PRO A 236 -11.57 5.40 8.75
N ALA A 237 -10.58 6.08 8.14
CA ALA A 237 -9.56 5.43 7.32
C ALA A 237 -8.63 4.53 8.16
N ALA A 238 -8.19 5.01 9.33
CA ALA A 238 -7.36 4.24 10.25
C ALA A 238 -8.12 3.04 10.83
N THR A 239 -9.40 3.22 11.20
CA THR A 239 -10.27 2.11 11.64
C THR A 239 -10.42 1.04 10.56
N ASN A 240 -10.77 1.44 9.33
CA ASN A 240 -10.92 0.51 8.21
C ASN A 240 -9.62 -0.27 7.93
N PHE A 241 -8.48 0.42 7.92
CA PHE A 241 -7.17 -0.22 7.73
C PHE A 241 -6.87 -1.23 8.86
N THR A 242 -7.10 -0.84 10.11
CA THR A 242 -6.85 -1.69 11.28
C THR A 242 -7.76 -2.92 11.27
N ASP A 243 -9.04 -2.76 10.95
CA ASP A 243 -9.99 -3.87 10.85
C ASP A 243 -9.57 -4.86 9.76
N ARG A 244 -9.15 -4.37 8.58
CA ARG A 244 -8.65 -5.24 7.50
C ARG A 244 -7.35 -5.95 7.87
N LEU A 245 -6.47 -5.29 8.63
CA LEU A 245 -5.27 -5.92 9.17
C LEU A 245 -5.61 -7.05 10.15
N LEU A 246 -6.54 -6.82 11.08
CA LEU A 246 -7.01 -7.83 12.04
C LEU A 246 -7.65 -9.03 11.35
N THR A 247 -8.45 -8.81 10.31
CA THR A 247 -9.00 -9.90 9.49
C THR A 247 -7.88 -10.69 8.82
N THR A 248 -6.84 -10.02 8.32
CA THR A 248 -5.70 -10.68 7.67
C THR A 248 -4.88 -11.55 8.63
N ILE A 249 -4.79 -11.19 9.91
CA ILE A 249 -4.12 -12.01 10.93
C ILE A 249 -4.89 -13.31 11.21
N ARG A 250 -6.22 -13.30 11.03
CA ARG A 250 -7.11 -14.44 11.28
C ARG A 250 -7.22 -15.40 10.09
N GLU A 251 -6.73 -15.01 8.92
CA GLU A 251 -6.80 -15.75 7.63
C GLU A 251 -5.45 -16.36 7.21
#